data_AF-A0A562S947-F1
#
_entry.id   AF-A0A562S947-F1
#
_cell.length_a   1.000
_cell.length_b   1.000
_cell.length_c   1.000
_cell.angle_alpha   90.00
_cell.angle_beta   90.00
_cell.angle_gamma   90.00
#
_symmetry.space_group_name_H-M   'P 1'
#
loop_
_entity.id
_entity.type
_entity.pdbx_description
1 polymer ?
#
loop_
_entity_poly.entity_id
_entity_poly.type
_entity_poly.pdbx_seq_one_letter_code
_entity_poly.pdbx_strand_id
1 'polypeptide(L)'
;MISLDLRKKTFLFLFFLIPVLSLSALSMEHQNSDLPKKPEVREGMSLDEVRNIMGMPRNITRTEWRYPEIIILIENQQVACIIKPSCFGRWTNCQAYRTRSPECLIE
;
A
#
# COMPACT_ATOMS: atom_id res chain seq x y z
N MET A 1 -55.09 19.67 -43.96
CA MET A 1 -55.03 18.48 -44.83
C MET A 1 -55.00 17.26 -43.91
N ILE A 2 -56.03 16.40 -43.96
CA ILE A 2 -56.11 14.98 -43.50
C ILE A 2 -55.93 14.77 -41.96
N SER A 3 -56.92 14.44 -41.13
CA SER A 3 -57.94 13.36 -41.08
C SER A 3 -57.41 11.93 -40.85
N LEU A 4 -58.12 11.20 -39.97
CA LEU A 4 -58.08 9.75 -39.63
C LEU A 4 -56.92 9.29 -38.70
N ASP A 5 -57.15 8.86 -37.44
CA ASP A 5 -57.97 7.73 -36.94
C ASP A 5 -57.46 6.37 -37.45
N LEU A 6 -56.90 5.53 -36.56
CA LEU A 6 -57.17 4.08 -36.51
C LEU A 6 -56.48 3.36 -35.33
N ARG A 7 -57.30 3.01 -34.34
CA ARG A 7 -57.51 1.67 -33.76
C ARG A 7 -56.39 0.59 -33.81
N LYS A 8 -56.46 -0.21 -32.74
CA LYS A 8 -56.16 -1.66 -32.62
C LYS A 8 -54.70 -2.03 -32.31
N LYS A 9 -54.43 -2.39 -31.06
CA LYS A 9 -54.51 -3.80 -30.64
C LYS A 9 -54.20 -3.93 -29.16
N THR A 10 -55.23 -4.33 -28.42
CA THR A 10 -55.18 -5.35 -27.38
C THR A 10 -53.90 -6.16 -27.45
N PHE A 11 -53.04 -6.11 -26.43
CA PHE A 11 -52.27 -7.27 -26.02
C PHE A 11 -51.92 -7.07 -24.54
N LEU A 12 -52.89 -7.48 -23.71
CA LEU A 12 -52.64 -7.96 -22.36
C LEU A 12 -51.46 -8.93 -22.41
N PHE A 13 -50.28 -8.49 -22.00
CA PHE A 13 -49.23 -9.40 -21.57
C PHE A 13 -48.78 -8.98 -20.17
N LEU A 14 -49.54 -9.55 -19.23
CA LEU A 14 -49.12 -9.86 -17.87
C LEU A 14 -47.68 -10.37 -17.87
N PHE A 15 -46.73 -9.60 -17.35
CA PHE A 15 -45.51 -10.12 -16.72
C PHE A 15 -44.93 -9.05 -15.78
N PHE A 16 -45.70 -8.70 -14.74
CA PHE A 16 -45.14 -8.14 -13.51
C PHE A 16 -44.89 -9.33 -12.57
N LEU A 17 -43.77 -10.01 -12.75
CA LEU A 17 -43.23 -11.02 -11.84
C LEU A 17 -41.76 -10.72 -11.58
N ILE A 18 -41.51 -9.74 -10.72
CA ILE A 18 -40.24 -9.55 -10.01
C ILE A 18 -40.65 -9.21 -8.57
N PRO A 19 -40.34 -10.10 -7.60
CA PRO A 19 -39.12 -9.91 -6.82
C PRO A 19 -38.26 -11.17 -6.87
N VAL A 20 -37.06 -11.07 -7.44
CA VAL A 20 -35.81 -10.89 -6.69
C VAL A 20 -35.75 -11.79 -5.45
N LEU A 21 -35.01 -12.88 -5.55
CA LEU A 21 -33.91 -13.25 -4.64
C LEU A 21 -33.39 -14.62 -5.08
N SER A 22 -32.69 -14.62 -6.22
CA SER A 22 -31.84 -15.73 -6.61
C SER A 22 -30.65 -15.71 -5.63
N LEU A 23 -30.75 -16.50 -4.56
CA LEU A 23 -29.68 -16.78 -3.61
C LEU A 23 -28.60 -17.59 -4.34
N SER A 24 -27.82 -16.89 -5.15
CA SER A 24 -26.60 -17.43 -5.71
C SER A 24 -25.62 -17.47 -4.55
N ALA A 25 -25.45 -18.64 -3.94
CA ALA A 25 -24.31 -18.92 -3.08
C ALA A 25 -23.06 -18.88 -3.98
N LEU A 26 -22.61 -17.67 -4.31
CA LEU A 26 -21.28 -17.45 -4.84
C LEU A 26 -20.36 -17.74 -3.67
N SER A 27 -19.89 -18.99 -3.58
CA SER A 27 -18.75 -19.35 -2.76
C SER A 27 -17.58 -18.52 -3.26
N MET A 28 -17.40 -17.34 -2.67
CA MET A 28 -16.23 -16.51 -2.91
C MET A 28 -15.04 -17.36 -2.50
N GLU A 29 -14.27 -17.79 -3.50
CA GLU A 29 -12.94 -18.30 -3.31
C GLU A 29 -12.22 -17.35 -2.34
N HIS A 30 -11.78 -17.92 -1.23
CA HIS A 30 -10.86 -17.29 -0.32
C HIS A 30 -9.55 -17.15 -1.09
N GLN A 31 -9.42 -16.09 -1.88
CA GLN A 31 -8.13 -15.64 -2.39
C GLN A 31 -7.33 -15.18 -1.17
N ASN A 32 -6.70 -16.16 -0.51
CA ASN A 32 -5.48 -15.94 0.22
C ASN A 32 -4.51 -15.36 -0.79
N SER A 33 -4.53 -14.03 -0.87
CA SER A 33 -3.51 -13.28 -1.54
C SER A 33 -2.27 -13.47 -0.70
N ASP A 34 -1.50 -14.51 -1.01
CA ASP A 34 -0.06 -14.54 -0.76
C ASP A 34 0.55 -13.42 -1.61
N LEU A 35 0.25 -12.19 -1.23
CA LEU A 35 0.92 -11.01 -1.72
C LEU A 35 2.37 -11.21 -1.26
N PRO A 36 3.36 -11.20 -2.16
CA PRO A 36 4.74 -11.28 -1.73
C PRO A 36 4.96 -10.13 -0.74
N LYS A 37 5.24 -10.49 0.53
CA LYS A 37 5.66 -9.53 1.56
C LYS A 37 6.73 -8.68 0.90
N LYS A 38 6.46 -7.38 0.71
CA LYS A 38 7.46 -6.46 0.16
C LYS A 38 8.76 -6.69 0.92
N PRO A 39 9.90 -6.85 0.25
CA PRO A 39 11.16 -6.99 0.95
C PRO A 39 11.34 -5.74 1.81
N GLU A 40 11.37 -5.96 3.11
CA GLU A 40 11.55 -4.90 4.09
C GLU A 40 13.06 -4.67 4.23
N VAL A 41 13.47 -3.40 4.20
CA VAL A 41 14.85 -3.05 4.47
C VAL A 41 15.18 -3.41 5.91
N ARG A 42 16.38 -3.94 6.15
CA ARG A 42 16.81 -4.44 7.46
C ARG A 42 18.21 -3.95 7.81
N GLU A 43 18.52 -3.95 9.10
CA GLU A 43 19.89 -3.72 9.58
C GLU A 43 20.89 -4.71 8.94
N GLY A 44 22.10 -4.23 8.65
CA GLY A 44 23.16 -4.98 7.97
C GLY A 44 23.03 -5.07 6.44
N MET A 45 21.91 -4.63 5.87
CA MET A 45 21.71 -4.64 4.41
C MET A 45 22.68 -3.65 3.73
N SER A 46 23.19 -4.03 2.56
CA SER A 46 24.01 -3.14 1.75
C SER A 46 23.17 -2.02 1.12
N LEU A 47 23.79 -0.88 0.84
CA LEU A 47 23.09 0.26 0.24
C LEU A 47 22.59 -0.02 -1.18
N ASP A 48 23.21 -0.94 -1.90
CA ASP A 48 22.76 -1.36 -3.23
C ASP A 48 21.53 -2.27 -3.15
N GLU A 49 21.46 -3.19 -2.19
CA GLU A 49 20.24 -3.96 -1.90
C GLU A 49 19.08 -3.04 -1.51
N VAL A 50 19.33 -2.06 -0.64
CA VAL A 50 18.34 -1.04 -0.28
C VAL A 50 17.83 -0.31 -1.52
N ARG A 51 18.73 0.10 -2.42
CA ARG A 51 18.35 0.79 -3.66
C ARG A 51 17.55 -0.10 -4.60
N ASN A 52 17.88 -1.38 -4.69
CA ASN A 52 17.13 -2.35 -5.49
C ASN A 52 15.71 -2.58 -4.95
N ILE A 53 15.54 -2.49 -3.62
CA ILE A 53 14.25 -2.69 -2.94
C ILE A 53 13.39 -1.42 -2.96
N MET A 54 13.97 -0.28 -2.58
CA MET A 54 13.25 0.96 -2.33
C MET A 54 13.37 2.01 -3.44
N GLY A 55 14.28 1.80 -4.39
CA GLY A 55 14.64 2.80 -5.39
C GLY A 55 15.57 3.87 -4.84
N MET A 56 15.56 5.05 -5.47
CA MET A 56 16.41 6.17 -5.07
C MET A 56 15.77 6.99 -3.94
N PRO A 57 16.51 7.30 -2.86
CA PRO A 57 16.02 8.17 -1.80
C PRO A 57 15.91 9.63 -2.28
N ARG A 58 15.10 10.42 -1.56
CA ARG A 58 14.95 11.87 -1.81
C ARG A 58 16.20 12.66 -1.46
N ASN A 59 16.96 12.19 -0.48
CA ASN A 59 18.20 12.82 -0.05
C ASN A 59 19.25 11.73 0.26
N ILE A 60 20.47 11.97 -0.18
CA ILE A 60 21.61 11.06 -0.01
C ILE A 60 22.74 11.82 0.66
N THR A 61 23.17 11.32 1.79
CA THR A 61 24.44 11.68 2.42
C THR A 61 25.25 10.43 2.71
N ARG A 62 26.45 10.60 3.27
CA ARG A 62 27.30 9.47 3.69
C ARG A 62 26.79 8.75 4.93
N THR A 63 26.02 9.44 5.77
CA THR A 63 25.58 8.93 7.09
C THR A 63 24.10 8.59 7.12
N GLU A 64 23.33 9.04 6.13
CA GLU A 64 21.89 8.83 6.10
C GLU A 64 21.31 8.95 4.69
N TRP A 65 20.31 8.12 4.42
CA TRP A 65 19.44 8.21 3.24
C TRP A 65 18.00 8.44 3.66
N ARG A 66 17.32 9.38 3.01
CA ARG A 66 15.96 9.79 3.38
C ARG A 66 14.94 9.37 2.33
N TYR A 67 14.00 8.54 2.75
CA TYR A 67 12.80 8.17 1.99
C TYR A 67 11.58 8.92 2.55
N PRO A 68 10.43 8.91 1.86
CA PRO A 68 9.22 9.55 2.37
C PRO A 68 8.75 8.97 3.71
N GLU A 69 8.86 7.65 3.88
CA GLU A 69 8.27 6.92 5.00
C GLU A 69 9.29 6.55 6.09
N ILE A 70 10.58 6.46 5.73
CA ILE A 70 11.66 6.04 6.64
C ILE A 70 12.93 6.85 6.38
N ILE A 71 13.82 6.86 7.37
CA ILE A 71 15.19 7.34 7.21
C ILE A 71 16.12 6.21 7.62
N ILE A 72 17.11 5.95 6.77
CA ILE A 72 18.13 4.93 6.98
C ILE A 72 19.37 5.63 7.51
N LEU A 73 19.86 5.23 8.68
CA LEU A 73 21.18 5.61 9.17
C LEU A 73 22.21 4.60 8.68
N ILE A 74 23.37 5.11 8.28
CA ILE A 74 24.40 4.35 7.57
C ILE A 74 25.68 4.36 8.39
N GLU A 75 26.18 3.16 8.68
CA GLU A 75 27.48 2.94 9.31
C GLU A 75 28.21 1.86 8.51
N ASN A 76 29.50 2.04 8.25
CA ASN A 76 30.34 1.08 7.50
C ASN A 76 29.75 0.66 6.14
N GLN A 77 29.10 1.59 5.42
CA GLN A 77 28.46 1.37 4.11
C GLN A 77 27.29 0.35 4.12
N GLN A 78 26.68 0.14 5.29
CA GLN A 78 25.51 -0.72 5.47
C GLN A 78 24.43 0.00 6.28
N VAL A 79 23.20 -0.52 6.24
CA VAL A 79 22.10 -0.06 7.09
C VAL A 79 22.46 -0.33 8.55
N ALA A 80 22.61 0.73 9.34
CA ALA A 80 22.90 0.61 10.77
C ALA A 80 21.62 0.48 11.59
N CYS A 81 20.60 1.28 11.26
CA CYS A 81 19.25 1.23 11.79
C CYS A 81 18.31 2.09 10.93
N ILE A 82 17.02 1.87 11.13
CA ILE A 82 15.95 2.55 10.39
C ILE A 82 15.14 3.35 11.40
N ILE A 83 14.86 4.61 11.10
CA ILE A 83 14.11 5.51 11.98
C ILE A 83 12.89 6.12 11.30
N LYS A 84 11.89 6.46 12.11
CA LYS A 84 10.73 7.24 11.69
C LYS A 84 11.16 8.66 11.28
N PRO A 85 10.66 9.22 10.16
CA PRO A 85 10.98 10.58 9.73
C PRO A 85 10.70 11.65 10.78
N SER A 86 9.68 11.46 11.63
CA SER A 86 9.33 12.37 12.73
C SER A 86 10.39 12.48 13.83
N CYS A 87 11.32 11.53 13.90
CA CYS A 87 12.40 11.52 14.88
C CYS A 87 13.70 12.14 14.37
N PHE A 88 13.74 12.52 13.09
CA PHE A 88 14.93 13.01 12.43
C PHE A 88 15.54 14.24 13.10
N GLY A 89 16.88 14.30 13.11
CA GLY A 89 17.64 15.45 13.59
C GLY A 89 17.83 15.53 15.11
N ARG A 90 17.21 14.63 15.89
CA ARG A 90 17.41 14.57 17.35
C ARG A 90 18.73 13.91 17.74
N TRP A 91 19.13 12.87 17.02
CA TRP A 91 20.38 12.14 17.22
C TRP A 91 20.99 11.74 15.88
N THR A 92 22.29 11.46 15.88
CA THR A 92 23.09 11.26 14.64
C THR A 92 23.63 9.84 14.46
N ASN A 93 23.40 8.92 15.40
CA ASN A 93 23.85 7.53 15.32
C ASN A 93 22.85 6.58 15.97
N CYS A 94 22.88 5.31 15.57
CA CYS A 94 21.91 4.31 16.00
C CYS A 94 21.95 4.03 17.50
N GLN A 95 23.14 4.07 18.12
CA GLN A 95 23.27 3.83 19.55
C GLN A 95 22.48 4.86 20.36
N ALA A 96 22.52 6.14 19.98
CA ALA A 96 21.76 7.17 20.65
C ALA A 96 20.24 6.96 20.53
N TYR A 97 19.74 6.52 19.36
CA TYR A 97 18.32 6.17 19.21
C TYR A 97 17.96 4.97 20.08
N ARG A 98 18.75 3.88 20.05
CA ARG A 98 18.51 2.67 20.86
C ARG A 98 18.45 2.97 22.35
N THR A 99 19.33 3.83 22.86
CA THR A 99 19.37 4.15 24.31
C THR A 99 18.33 5.19 24.73
N ARG A 100 18.06 6.20 23.90
CA ARG A 100 17.32 7.40 24.34
C ARG A 100 15.89 7.49 23.79
N SER A 101 15.60 6.82 22.69
CA SER A 101 14.31 6.92 22.00
C SER A 101 14.07 5.68 21.13
N PRO A 102 14.00 4.48 21.74
CA PRO A 102 13.81 3.23 21.00
C PRO A 102 12.52 3.20 20.18
N GLU A 103 11.49 3.96 20.58
CA GLU A 103 10.24 4.12 19.85
C GLU A 103 10.39 4.78 18.47
N CYS A 104 11.53 5.41 18.20
CA CYS A 104 11.87 5.98 16.91
C CYS A 104 12.41 4.97 15.91
N LEU A 105 12.84 3.78 16.37
CA LEU A 105 13.37 2.72 15.52
C LEU A 105 12.24 1.93 14.84
N ILE A 106 12.55 1.40 13.66
CA ILE A 106 11.69 0.50 12.89
C ILE A 106 12.43 -0.84 12.81
N GLU A 107 11.79 -1.90 13.28
CA GLU A 107 12.32 -3.28 13.34
C GLU A 107 12.08 -4.06 12.04
#